data_AF-A0A0N0DBQ1-F1
#
_entry.id   AF-A0A0N0DBQ1-F1
#
_cell.length_a   1.000
_cell.length_b   1.000
_cell.length_c   1.000
_cell.angle_alpha   90.00
_cell.angle_beta   90.00
_cell.angle_gamma   90.00
#
_symmetry.space_group_name_H-M   'P 1'
#
loop_
_entity.id
_entity.type
_entity.pdbx_description
1 polymer ?
#
loop_
_entity_poly.entity_id
_entity_poly.type
_entity_poly.pdbx_seq_one_letter_code
_entity_poly.pdbx_strand_id
1 'polypeptide(L)'
;MRSQHHSTVTIPIPRHIPPHVVLDYIQTYEPILRHNPGMVSWSPSTLNYETVIHDTFFDASDPNQSLRCYEAYEIIRLGPGVGRDCRWPIIFQRVPNGIVSRSDAPAKVISWTQWYVRARQYEQEPTSISTPSTATPSSSGDEEWELYGIVTLEAHRMLIPWCKRNTRLYQEAIGQGIVDDVCSKHSTASSGVTS
;
A
#
# COMPACT_ATOMS: atom_id res chain seq x y z
N MET A 1 22.93 4.51 -15.28
CA MET A 1 21.58 4.61 -15.86
C MET A 1 20.57 4.12 -14.84
N ARG A 2 19.62 4.98 -14.45
CA ARG A 2 18.50 4.60 -13.57
C ARG A 2 17.35 4.04 -14.42
N SER A 3 16.51 3.23 -13.82
CA SER A 3 15.35 2.62 -14.47
C SER A 3 14.20 2.55 -13.46
N GLN A 4 12.98 2.60 -13.99
CA GLN A 4 11.76 2.53 -13.20
C GLN A 4 11.05 1.20 -13.42
N HIS A 5 10.38 0.71 -12.39
CA HIS A 5 9.49 -0.45 -12.46
C HIS A 5 8.17 -0.12 -11.78
N HIS A 6 7.07 -0.53 -12.39
CA HIS A 6 5.73 -0.36 -11.86
C HIS A 6 5.08 -1.72 -11.65
N SER A 7 4.47 -1.92 -10.48
CA SER A 7 3.73 -3.13 -10.13
C SER A 7 2.49 -2.81 -9.33
N THR A 8 1.48 -3.66 -9.49
CA THR A 8 0.20 -3.55 -8.80
C THR A 8 -0.16 -4.86 -8.13
N VAL A 9 -0.96 -4.79 -7.08
CA VAL A 9 -1.57 -5.94 -6.42
C VAL A 9 -3.01 -5.61 -6.05
N THR A 10 -3.87 -6.61 -6.10
CA THR A 10 -5.27 -6.48 -5.70
C THR A 10 -5.59 -7.57 -4.69
N ILE A 11 -6.09 -7.17 -3.52
CA ILE A 11 -6.51 -8.10 -2.47
C ILE A 11 -8.02 -7.93 -2.25
N PRO A 12 -8.83 -8.97 -2.49
CA PRO A 12 -10.26 -8.98 -2.18
C PRO A 12 -10.55 -8.60 -0.72
N ILE A 13 -11.47 -7.67 -0.50
CA ILE A 13 -12.04 -7.44 0.83
C ILE A 13 -13.28 -8.35 0.96
N PRO A 14 -13.36 -9.23 1.97
CA PRO A 14 -14.53 -10.08 2.16
C PRO A 14 -15.81 -9.25 2.34
N ARG A 15 -16.93 -9.70 1.76
CA ARG A 15 -18.21 -8.94 1.72
C ARG A 15 -18.76 -8.55 3.09
N HIS A 16 -18.44 -9.31 4.14
CA HIS A 16 -18.89 -9.03 5.50
C HIS A 16 -18.04 -7.96 6.21
N ILE A 17 -16.94 -7.52 5.61
CA ILE A 17 -16.08 -6.46 6.12
C ILE A 17 -16.44 -5.15 5.43
N PRO A 18 -16.93 -4.14 6.19
CA PRO A 18 -17.17 -2.83 5.61
C PRO A 18 -15.87 -2.20 5.11
N PRO A 19 -15.82 -1.61 3.90
CA PRO A 19 -14.60 -1.06 3.32
C PRO A 19 -13.97 0.06 4.15
N HIS A 20 -14.79 0.86 4.85
CA HIS A 20 -14.29 1.94 5.72
C HIS A 20 -13.45 1.39 6.88
N VAL A 21 -13.70 0.17 7.37
CA VAL A 21 -12.90 -0.44 8.44
C VAL A 21 -11.49 -0.73 7.94
N VAL A 22 -11.34 -1.21 6.70
CA VAL A 22 -10.03 -1.41 6.07
C VAL A 22 -9.34 -0.06 5.85
N LEU A 23 -10.08 0.95 5.38
CA LEU A 23 -9.57 2.30 5.16
C LEU A 23 -9.03 2.92 6.45
N ASP A 24 -9.82 2.93 7.52
CA ASP A 24 -9.43 3.43 8.82
C ASP A 24 -8.18 2.71 9.33
N TYR A 25 -8.11 1.39 9.12
CA TYR A 25 -6.97 0.59 9.53
C TYR A 25 -5.69 0.98 8.79
N ILE A 26 -5.71 1.04 7.45
CA ILE A 26 -4.50 1.42 6.68
C ILE A 26 -4.08 2.88 6.93
N GLN A 27 -5.02 3.77 7.25
CA GLN A 27 -4.74 5.17 7.57
C GLN A 27 -4.06 5.37 8.94
N THR A 28 -3.85 4.29 9.71
CA THR A 28 -2.92 4.28 10.86
C THR A 28 -1.45 4.10 10.45
N TYR A 29 -1.17 3.80 9.17
CA TYR A 29 0.16 3.57 8.55
C TYR A 29 0.90 2.32 9.02
N GLU A 30 0.83 2.02 10.33
CA GLU A 30 1.52 0.88 10.93
C GLU A 30 1.23 -0.48 10.30
N PRO A 31 0.03 -0.78 9.76
CA PRO A 31 -0.20 -2.07 9.10
C PRO A 31 0.76 -2.30 7.93
N ILE A 32 1.12 -1.24 7.19
CA ILE A 32 2.09 -1.36 6.09
C ILE A 32 3.46 -1.78 6.61
N LEU A 33 3.90 -1.20 7.75
CA LEU A 33 5.18 -1.50 8.37
C LEU A 33 5.17 -2.90 9.00
N ARG A 34 4.10 -3.22 9.73
CA ARG A 34 3.92 -4.48 10.45
C ARG A 34 3.89 -5.70 9.53
N HIS A 35 3.24 -5.60 8.38
CA HIS A 35 3.11 -6.72 7.44
C HIS A 35 4.20 -6.73 6.35
N ASN A 36 5.15 -5.79 6.36
CA ASN A 36 6.29 -5.80 5.45
C ASN A 36 7.28 -6.91 5.87
N PRO A 37 7.52 -7.95 5.03
CA PRO A 37 8.40 -9.06 5.38
C PRO A 37 9.87 -8.69 5.62
N GLY A 38 10.32 -7.54 5.07
CA GLY A 38 11.67 -7.01 5.30
C GLY A 38 11.81 -6.26 6.63
N MET A 39 10.70 -5.86 7.24
CA MET A 39 10.67 -5.02 8.43
C MET A 39 11.07 -5.79 9.68
N VAL A 40 12.10 -5.31 10.38
CA VAL A 40 12.52 -5.84 11.69
C VAL A 40 11.92 -5.01 12.81
N SER A 41 12.01 -3.68 12.69
CA SER A 41 11.39 -2.75 13.64
C SER A 41 11.19 -1.39 12.97
N TRP A 42 10.31 -0.57 13.53
CA TRP A 42 10.15 0.81 13.12
C TRP A 42 9.89 1.69 14.35
N SER A 43 10.21 2.97 14.21
CA SER A 43 9.85 3.99 15.21
C SER A 43 9.39 5.26 14.52
N PRO A 44 8.44 6.01 15.09
CA PRO A 44 8.15 7.37 14.65
C PRO A 44 9.43 8.20 14.62
N SER A 45 9.60 9.03 13.59
CA SER A 45 10.76 9.88 13.42
C SER A 45 10.33 11.30 13.04
N THR A 46 11.21 12.28 13.28
CA THR A 46 10.96 13.67 12.90
C THR A 46 10.95 13.78 11.38
N LEU A 47 9.89 14.38 10.85
CA LEU A 47 9.79 14.68 9.42
C LEU A 47 10.76 15.82 9.06
N ASN A 48 11.69 15.56 8.15
CA ASN A 48 12.48 16.62 7.54
C ASN A 48 11.70 17.23 6.38
N TYR A 49 11.00 18.34 6.64
CA TYR A 49 10.18 19.01 5.63
C TYR A 49 10.96 19.46 4.38
N GLU A 50 12.25 19.77 4.50
CA GLU A 50 13.09 20.12 3.35
C GLU A 50 13.17 19.00 2.30
N THR A 51 13.02 17.74 2.75
CA THR A 51 13.07 16.56 1.86
C THR A 51 11.75 16.29 1.13
N VAL A 52 10.66 16.93 1.55
CA VAL A 52 9.29 16.63 1.10
C VAL A 52 8.62 17.82 0.43
N ILE A 53 9.04 19.05 0.74
CA ILE A 53 8.40 20.28 0.25
C ILE A 53 8.35 20.41 -1.28
N HIS A 54 9.23 19.72 -2.00
CA HIS A 54 9.27 19.70 -3.47
C HIS A 54 8.77 18.38 -4.08
N ASP A 55 8.35 17.43 -3.25
CA ASP A 55 7.88 16.14 -3.72
C ASP A 55 6.39 16.22 -4.07
N THR A 56 6.10 16.29 -5.37
CA THR A 56 4.72 16.37 -5.91
C THR A 56 3.91 15.10 -5.66
N PHE A 57 4.52 14.04 -5.15
CA PHE A 57 3.82 12.83 -4.75
C PHE A 57 2.95 13.06 -3.51
N PHE A 58 3.33 14.00 -2.65
CA PHE A 58 2.56 14.37 -1.47
C PHE A 58 1.74 15.62 -1.74
N ASP A 59 0.51 15.63 -1.24
CA ASP A 59 -0.38 16.78 -1.32
C ASP A 59 0.06 17.83 -0.30
N ALA A 60 0.73 18.88 -0.78
CA ALA A 60 1.16 20.00 0.04
C ALA A 60 -0.01 20.84 0.61
N SER A 61 -1.23 20.66 0.08
CA SER A 61 -2.43 21.37 0.50
C SER A 61 -3.26 20.63 1.55
N ASP A 62 -2.81 19.44 1.99
CA ASP A 62 -3.52 18.62 2.98
C ASP A 62 -3.81 19.41 4.26
N PRO A 63 -5.09 19.73 4.54
CA PRO A 63 -5.47 20.59 5.66
C PRO A 63 -5.21 19.92 7.02
N ASN A 64 -5.10 18.60 7.05
CA ASN A 64 -4.95 17.82 8.28
C ASN A 64 -3.47 17.57 8.63
N GLN A 65 -2.53 18.04 7.81
CA GLN A 65 -1.09 17.78 7.95
C GLN A 65 -0.83 16.31 8.30
N SER A 66 -1.40 15.39 7.52
CA SER A 66 -1.39 13.97 7.82
C SER A 66 -0.02 13.31 7.62
N LEU A 67 0.96 14.04 7.08
CA LEU A 67 2.32 13.56 6.88
C LEU A 67 2.91 12.98 8.17
N ARG A 68 3.38 11.73 8.10
CA ARG A 68 4.10 11.07 9.19
C ARG A 68 5.36 10.43 8.65
N CYS A 69 6.42 10.49 9.44
CA CYS A 69 7.70 9.85 9.14
C CYS A 69 7.95 8.72 10.14
N TYR A 70 8.40 7.59 9.62
CA TYR A 70 8.91 6.47 10.42
C TYR A 70 10.33 6.17 9.99
N GLU A 71 11.22 5.90 10.95
CA GLU A 71 12.50 5.28 10.65
C GLU A 71 12.29 3.77 10.62
N ALA A 72 12.46 3.19 9.43
CA ALA A 72 12.42 1.75 9.23
C ALA A 72 13.78 1.13 9.54
N TYR A 73 13.78 -0.04 10.15
CA TYR A 73 14.94 -0.91 10.27
C TYR A 73 14.63 -2.23 9.59
N GLU A 74 15.39 -2.54 8.54
CA GLU A 74 15.26 -3.77 7.76
C GLU A 74 16.63 -4.43 7.59
N ILE A 75 16.62 -5.76 7.39
CA ILE A 75 17.80 -6.53 7.00
C ILE A 75 17.68 -6.86 5.51
N ILE A 76 18.43 -6.14 4.69
CA ILE A 76 18.49 -6.38 3.24
C ILE A 76 19.37 -7.60 2.98
N ARG A 77 18.77 -8.71 2.55
CA ARG A 77 19.51 -9.93 2.17
C ARG A 77 20.02 -9.81 0.73
N LEU A 78 21.35 -9.81 0.60
CA LEU A 78 22.05 -9.71 -0.69
C LEU A 78 22.43 -11.08 -1.27
N GLY A 79 22.39 -12.13 -0.44
CA GLY A 79 22.67 -13.52 -0.82
C GLY A 79 22.65 -14.46 0.39
N PRO A 80 22.96 -15.75 0.20
CA PRO A 80 23.08 -16.71 1.30
C PRO A 80 24.13 -16.24 2.32
N GLY A 81 23.72 -16.06 3.59
CA GLY A 81 24.61 -15.62 4.66
C GLY A 81 25.06 -14.14 4.61
N VAL A 82 24.64 -13.37 3.61
CA VAL A 82 25.02 -11.96 3.45
C VAL A 82 23.78 -11.08 3.60
N GLY A 83 23.68 -10.43 4.76
CA GLY A 83 22.67 -9.42 5.07
C GLY A 83 23.32 -8.08 5.37
N ARG A 84 22.59 -6.99 5.12
CA ARG A 84 22.97 -5.67 5.57
C ARG A 84 21.85 -5.06 6.38
N ASP A 85 22.20 -4.68 7.60
CA ASP A 85 21.38 -3.87 8.49
C ASP A 85 21.28 -2.46 7.91
N CYS A 86 20.04 -2.01 7.72
CA CYS A 86 19.80 -0.75 7.05
C CYS A 86 18.65 -0.02 7.74
N ARG A 87 18.83 1.31 7.86
CA ARG A 87 17.82 2.23 8.33
C ARG A 87 17.54 3.28 7.28
N TRP A 88 16.28 3.63 7.12
CA TRP A 88 15.86 4.69 6.19
C TRP A 88 14.50 5.25 6.58
N PRO A 89 14.20 6.50 6.20
CA PRO A 89 12.89 7.09 6.44
C PRO A 89 11.85 6.53 5.47
N ILE A 90 10.64 6.34 5.99
CA ILE A 90 9.42 6.13 5.22
C ILE A 90 8.44 7.23 5.59
N ILE A 91 8.02 7.99 4.58
CA ILE A 91 7.08 9.10 4.75
C ILE A 91 5.73 8.64 4.24
N PHE A 92 4.69 8.82 5.05
CA PHE A 92 3.30 8.48 4.72
C PHE A 92 2.44 9.73 4.70
N GLN A 93 1.39 9.71 3.88
CA GLN A 93 0.30 10.68 3.90
C GLN A 93 -1.03 9.97 3.69
N ARG A 94 -2.09 10.46 4.34
CA ARG A 94 -3.47 10.02 4.02
C ARG A 94 -3.92 10.67 2.73
N VAL A 95 -4.70 9.91 1.97
CA VAL A 95 -5.49 10.40 0.84
C VAL A 95 -6.94 9.94 1.04
N PRO A 96 -7.94 10.54 0.38
CA PRO A 96 -9.35 10.32 0.71
C PRO A 96 -9.78 8.86 0.81
N ASN A 97 -9.27 8.01 -0.07
CA ASN A 97 -9.59 6.58 -0.13
C ASN A 97 -8.39 5.68 0.21
N GLY A 98 -7.37 6.19 0.91
CA GLY A 98 -6.22 5.36 1.25
C GLY A 98 -5.04 6.10 1.86
N ILE A 99 -3.85 5.61 1.52
CA ILE A 99 -2.57 6.21 1.90
C ILE A 99 -1.58 6.18 0.74
N VAL A 100 -0.65 7.12 0.76
CA VAL A 100 0.52 7.14 -0.10
C VAL A 100 1.78 7.17 0.76
N SER A 101 2.86 6.57 0.28
CA SER A 101 4.15 6.63 0.96
C SER A 101 5.34 6.67 0.02
N ARG A 102 6.40 7.33 0.47
CA ARG A 102 7.70 7.34 -0.20
C ARG A 102 8.76 6.77 0.74
N SER A 103 9.63 5.94 0.20
CA SER A 103 10.81 5.40 0.91
C SER A 103 12.06 5.66 0.10
N ASP A 104 13.08 6.21 0.76
CA ASP A 104 14.41 6.39 0.20
C ASP A 104 15.36 5.32 0.76
N ALA A 105 15.27 4.12 0.20
CA ALA A 105 16.02 2.96 0.66
C ALA A 105 17.51 3.02 0.23
N PRO A 106 18.38 2.23 0.88
CA PRO A 106 19.79 2.13 0.54
C PRO A 106 20.07 1.86 -0.95
N ALA A 107 21.29 2.19 -1.39
CA ALA A 107 21.70 2.12 -2.79
C ALA A 107 20.87 3.00 -3.75
N LYS A 108 20.27 4.08 -3.23
CA LYS A 108 19.45 5.05 -3.97
C LYS A 108 18.25 4.40 -4.67
N VAL A 109 17.65 3.41 -4.00
CA VAL A 109 16.38 2.82 -4.39
C VAL A 109 15.28 3.71 -3.82
N ILE A 110 14.44 4.26 -4.68
CA ILE A 110 13.29 5.09 -4.26
C ILE A 110 12.03 4.29 -4.57
N SER A 111 11.10 4.25 -3.63
CA SER A 111 9.80 3.61 -3.80
C SER A 111 8.70 4.62 -3.52
N TRP A 112 7.74 4.74 -4.44
CA TRP A 112 6.47 5.42 -4.24
C TRP A 112 5.37 4.37 -4.21
N THR A 113 4.70 4.26 -3.07
CA THR A 113 3.70 3.23 -2.79
C THR A 113 2.37 3.90 -2.55
N GLN A 114 1.30 3.32 -3.08
CA GLN A 114 -0.06 3.79 -2.88
C GLN A 114 -0.91 2.58 -2.49
N TRP A 115 -1.78 2.75 -1.49
CA TRP A 115 -2.74 1.74 -1.08
C TRP A 115 -4.13 2.38 -1.04
N TYR A 116 -5.06 1.83 -1.81
CA TYR A 116 -6.41 2.35 -1.96
C TYR A 116 -7.45 1.30 -1.59
N VAL A 117 -8.48 1.71 -0.86
CA VAL A 117 -9.72 0.95 -0.75
C VAL A 117 -10.65 1.43 -1.84
N ARG A 118 -11.04 0.53 -2.75
CA ARG A 118 -11.90 0.88 -3.89
C ARG A 118 -12.87 -0.25 -4.22
N ALA A 119 -13.94 0.08 -4.94
CA ALA A 119 -14.79 -0.93 -5.57
C ALA A 119 -13.96 -1.72 -6.58
N ARG A 120 -14.20 -3.04 -6.63
CA ARG A 120 -13.52 -3.95 -7.54
C ARG A 120 -13.83 -3.56 -8.99
N GLN A 121 -12.77 -3.41 -9.77
CA GLN A 121 -12.88 -3.24 -11.20
C GLN A 121 -12.90 -4.62 -11.84
N TYR A 122 -14.06 -5.08 -12.28
CA TYR A 122 -14.11 -6.19 -13.22
C TYR A 122 -13.64 -5.64 -14.56
N GLU A 123 -12.54 -6.18 -15.09
CA GLU A 123 -12.20 -5.95 -16.49
C GLU A 123 -13.41 -6.39 -17.33
N GLN A 124 -14.07 -5.42 -17.97
CA GLN A 124 -14.97 -5.75 -19.06
C GLN A 124 -14.10 -6.38 -20.14
N GLU A 125 -14.15 -7.71 -20.25
CA GLU A 125 -13.80 -8.42 -21.47
C GLU A 125 -14.30 -7.60 -22.67
N PRO A 126 -13.48 -7.33 -23.70
CA PRO A 126 -13.90 -6.53 -24.84
C PRO A 126 -14.85 -7.36 -25.72
N THR A 127 -16.05 -7.65 -25.22
CA THR A 127 -17.15 -8.17 -26.01
C THR A 127 -17.73 -7.03 -26.83
N SER A 128 -17.23 -6.95 -28.06
CA SER A 128 -17.99 -6.73 -29.29
C SER A 128 -18.89 -5.48 -29.37
N ILE A 129 -18.53 -4.63 -30.33
CA ILE A 129 -19.37 -3.62 -30.99
C ILE A 129 -20.85 -4.04 -31.04
N SER A 130 -21.75 -3.28 -30.41
CA SER A 130 -22.96 -2.69 -31.06
C SER A 130 -23.93 -2.04 -30.06
N THR A 131 -24.40 -0.85 -30.46
CA THR A 131 -25.65 -0.14 -30.08
C THR A 131 -25.69 0.67 -28.76
N PRO A 132 -26.03 1.98 -28.80
CA PRO A 132 -26.28 2.78 -27.61
C PRO A 132 -27.67 2.46 -27.08
N SER A 133 -27.76 1.56 -26.10
CA SER A 133 -28.95 1.44 -25.25
C SER A 133 -28.65 2.09 -23.91
N THR A 134 -29.54 2.98 -23.50
CA THR A 134 -29.59 3.64 -22.19
C THR A 134 -29.63 2.57 -21.10
N ALA A 135 -28.46 2.10 -20.67
CA ALA A 135 -28.33 1.22 -19.53
C ALA A 135 -28.40 2.08 -18.27
N THR A 136 -29.58 2.10 -17.66
CA THR A 136 -29.73 2.40 -16.23
C THR A 136 -28.75 1.50 -15.47
N PRO A 137 -27.85 2.03 -14.61
CA PRO A 137 -27.01 1.15 -13.80
C PRO A 137 -27.95 0.36 -12.90
N SER A 138 -28.08 -0.93 -13.16
CA SER A 138 -28.78 -1.87 -12.29
C SER A 138 -28.00 -1.94 -10.98
N SER A 139 -28.38 -1.10 -10.04
CA SER A 139 -28.06 -1.20 -8.62
C SER A 139 -28.74 -2.46 -8.08
N SER A 140 -28.13 -3.62 -8.30
CA SER A 140 -28.44 -4.85 -7.57
C SER A 140 -27.32 -5.87 -7.75
N GLY A 141 -26.49 -6.04 -6.72
CA GLY A 141 -25.62 -7.21 -6.56
C GLY A 141 -24.27 -6.89 -5.92
N ASP A 142 -24.26 -6.68 -4.61
CA ASP A 142 -23.09 -6.62 -3.71
C ASP A 142 -21.82 -5.97 -4.30
N GLU A 143 -21.63 -4.66 -4.10
CA GLU A 143 -20.37 -3.99 -4.43
C GLU A 143 -19.20 -4.72 -3.74
N GLU A 144 -18.41 -5.46 -4.53
CA GLU A 144 -17.22 -6.11 -4.01
C GLU A 144 -16.11 -5.07 -3.89
N TRP A 145 -15.51 -4.98 -2.72
CA TRP A 145 -14.41 -4.05 -2.46
C TRP A 145 -13.07 -4.76 -2.52
N GLU A 146 -12.02 -4.00 -2.79
CA GLU A 146 -10.64 -4.48 -2.82
C GLU A 146 -9.69 -3.46 -2.18
N LEU A 147 -8.61 -3.99 -1.62
CA LEU A 147 -7.42 -3.25 -1.29
C LEU A 147 -6.47 -3.30 -2.49
N TYR A 148 -6.28 -2.17 -3.14
CA TYR A 148 -5.46 -2.02 -4.34
C TYR A 148 -4.14 -1.34 -4.00
N GLY A 149 -3.04 -2.06 -4.21
CA GLY A 149 -1.67 -1.58 -3.98
C GLY A 149 -0.98 -1.24 -5.29
N ILE A 150 -0.30 -0.10 -5.35
CA ILE A 150 0.53 0.35 -6.47
C ILE A 150 1.92 0.64 -5.93
N VAL A 151 2.96 0.15 -6.60
CA VAL A 151 4.34 0.53 -6.31
C VAL A 151 5.03 0.95 -7.59
N THR A 152 5.64 2.14 -7.55
CA THR A 152 6.62 2.60 -8.52
C THR A 152 7.99 2.61 -7.84
N LEU A 153 8.95 1.88 -8.41
CA LEU A 153 10.33 1.85 -7.96
C LEU A 153 11.22 2.58 -8.93
N GLU A 154 12.24 3.27 -8.42
CA GLU A 154 13.35 3.76 -9.21
C GLU A 154 14.68 3.37 -8.59
N ALA A 155 15.54 2.71 -9.37
CA ALA A 155 16.84 2.24 -8.91
C ALA A 155 17.87 2.23 -10.04
N HIS A 156 19.12 1.86 -9.69
CA HIS A 156 20.10 1.50 -10.71
C HIS A 156 19.60 0.28 -11.50
N ARG A 157 19.74 0.28 -12.83
CA ARG A 157 19.18 -0.77 -13.71
C ARG A 157 19.55 -2.21 -13.32
N MET A 158 20.73 -2.42 -12.72
CA MET A 158 21.17 -3.76 -12.28
C MET A 158 20.43 -4.26 -11.04
N LEU A 159 19.85 -3.35 -10.24
CA LEU A 159 19.08 -3.71 -9.05
C LEU A 159 17.61 -4.00 -9.36
N ILE A 160 17.08 -3.51 -10.49
CA ILE A 160 15.67 -3.63 -10.84
C ILE A 160 15.15 -5.08 -10.82
N PRO A 161 15.86 -6.10 -11.35
CA PRO A 161 15.38 -7.48 -11.26
C PRO A 161 15.20 -7.97 -9.83
N TRP A 162 16.12 -7.62 -8.93
CA TRP A 162 16.04 -7.96 -7.51
C TRP A 162 14.92 -7.18 -6.82
N CYS A 163 14.80 -5.87 -7.06
CA CYS A 163 13.73 -5.06 -6.47
C CYS A 163 12.35 -5.54 -6.92
N LYS A 164 12.15 -5.77 -8.23
CA LYS A 164 10.89 -6.28 -8.80
C LYS A 164 10.42 -7.56 -8.12
N ARG A 165 11.33 -8.51 -7.93
CA ARG A 165 11.01 -9.80 -7.29
C ARG A 165 10.54 -9.59 -5.85
N ASN A 166 11.29 -8.83 -5.05
CA ASN A 166 10.96 -8.63 -3.64
C ASN A 166 9.70 -7.78 -3.46
N THR A 167 9.54 -6.72 -4.25
CA THR A 167 8.38 -5.83 -4.17
C THR A 167 7.08 -6.55 -4.43
N ARG A 168 7.01 -7.45 -5.42
CA ARG A 168 5.81 -8.25 -5.63
C ARG A 168 5.46 -9.09 -4.40
N LEU A 169 6.44 -9.82 -3.86
CA LEU A 169 6.23 -10.66 -2.68
C LEU A 169 5.80 -9.83 -1.46
N TYR A 170 6.39 -8.65 -1.29
CA TYR A 170 6.11 -7.78 -0.16
C TYR A 170 4.73 -7.14 -0.31
N GLN A 171 4.36 -6.68 -1.51
CA GLN A 171 3.03 -6.13 -1.78
C GLN A 171 1.93 -7.16 -1.48
N GLU A 172 2.07 -8.39 -1.97
CA GLU A 172 1.12 -9.48 -1.71
C GLU A 172 1.01 -9.78 -0.20
N ALA A 173 2.14 -9.92 0.50
CA ALA A 173 2.16 -10.19 1.93
C ALA A 173 1.57 -9.05 2.78
N ILE A 174 1.92 -7.80 2.46
CA ILE A 174 1.39 -6.61 3.14
C ILE A 174 -0.12 -6.53 2.96
N GLY A 175 -0.60 -6.59 1.71
CA GLY A 175 -2.00 -6.44 1.41
C GLY A 175 -2.86 -7.56 2.02
N GLN A 176 -2.41 -8.81 1.92
CA GLN A 176 -3.11 -9.94 2.52
C GLN A 176 -3.13 -9.84 4.05
N GLY A 177 -1.99 -9.53 4.67
CA GLY A 177 -1.89 -9.36 6.13
C GLY A 177 -2.83 -8.29 6.68
N ILE A 178 -2.97 -7.16 5.96
CA ILE A 178 -3.92 -6.10 6.32
C ILE A 178 -5.36 -6.61 6.35
N VAL A 179 -5.78 -7.30 5.29
CA VAL A 179 -7.15 -7.82 5.19
C VAL A 179 -7.40 -8.88 6.26
N ASP A 180 -6.45 -9.78 6.48
CA ASP A 180 -6.54 -10.83 7.50
C ASP A 180 -6.66 -10.25 8.93
N ASP A 181 -5.87 -9.21 9.24
CA ASP A 181 -5.92 -8.50 10.51
C ASP A 181 -7.28 -7.85 10.75
N VAL A 182 -7.82 -7.19 9.71
CA VAL A 182 -9.15 -6.55 9.78
C VAL A 182 -10.23 -7.61 9.99
N CYS A 183 -10.20 -8.71 9.25
CA CYS A 183 -11.17 -9.80 9.39
C CYS A 183 -11.18 -10.37 10.80
N SER A 184 -9.99 -10.60 11.36
CA SER A 184 -9.81 -11.13 12.72
C SER A 184 -10.36 -10.16 13.77
N LYS A 185 -10.02 -8.87 13.68
CA LYS A 185 -10.47 -7.84 14.63
C LYS A 185 -11.98 -7.61 14.55
N HIS A 186 -12.53 -7.58 13.34
CA HIS A 186 -13.96 -7.36 13.13
C HIS A 186 -14.80 -8.53 13.67
N SER A 187 -14.38 -9.77 13.42
CA SER A 187 -15.05 -10.97 13.94
C SER A 187 -15.09 -11.00 15.48
N THR A 188 -14.00 -10.53 16.11
CA THR A 188 -13.91 -10.46 17.58
C THR A 188 -14.84 -9.39 18.16
N ALA A 189 -14.92 -8.23 17.51
CA ALA A 189 -15.80 -7.13 17.92
C ALA A 189 -17.29 -7.51 17.80
N SER A 190 -17.69 -8.21 16.73
CA SER A 190 -19.06 -8.68 16.54
C SER A 190 -19.51 -9.72 17.57
N SER A 191 -18.57 -10.50 18.12
CA SER A 191 -18.86 -11.54 19.12
C SER A 191 -18.99 -10.99 20.56
N GLY A 192 -18.44 -9.80 20.83
CA GLY A 192 -18.40 -9.21 22.17
C GLY A 192 -19.64 -8.41 22.60
N VAL A 193 -20.68 -8.33 21.76
CA VAL A 193 -21.90 -7.51 22.02
C VAL A 193 -23.04 -8.29 22.68
N THR A 194 -22.77 -9.46 23.26
CA THR A 194 -23.76 -10.23 24.03
C THR A 194 -23.29 -10.48 25.46
N SER A 195 -23.58 -9.54 26.37
CA SER A 195 -23.66 -9.77 27.82
C SER A 195 -24.50 -8.68 28.46
#